data_AF-A0A495XLR1-F1
#
_entry.id   AF-A0A495XLR1-F1
#
_cell.length_a   1.000
_cell.length_b   1.000
_cell.length_c   1.000
_cell.angle_alpha   90.00
_cell.angle_beta   90.00
_cell.angle_gamma   90.00
#
_symmetry.space_group_name_H-M   'P 1'
#
loop_
_entity.id
_entity.type
_entity.pdbx_description
1 polymer ?
#
loop_
_entity_poly.entity_id
_entity_poly.type
_entity_poly.pdbx_seq_one_letter_code
_entity_poly.pdbx_strand_id
1 'polypeptide(L)'
;MVDVGGVVVWRNARDDRWRDRVRSPGYDGGVPLRSRIGNRAFTIAVQRGLIGDSYRFQVKRARFLALLAGTPEGRHALQVRDDHGITLSWVDGGAASYDGESRCTLNLNMDAGRLAGYFVHEMHHVERKKSGASPDADASPDEKQYVDRMVGEEIEGTVLGFQSRIGQPGPLMPGEEFYRIAHRDARDQALRAGADATAAEGAGRAAGRRAVEQLIRPSDGSWPRIAPNTFESYEMYYHRVWRKSHQVRR
;
A
#
# COMPACT_ATOMS: atom_id res chain seq x y z
N MET A 1 -17.38 1.32 15.43
CA MET A 1 -17.13 2.74 15.69
C MET A 1 -15.62 2.87 15.82
N VAL A 2 -14.97 3.66 14.96
CA VAL A 2 -13.53 3.92 15.06
C VAL A 2 -13.38 5.43 15.06
N ASP A 3 -12.81 5.98 16.14
CA ASP A 3 -12.39 7.37 16.18
C ASP A 3 -10.99 7.44 15.57
N VAL A 4 -10.86 8.14 14.45
CA VAL A 4 -9.58 8.45 13.82
C VAL A 4 -9.48 9.95 13.71
N GLY A 5 -8.94 10.60 14.74
CA GLY A 5 -8.63 12.03 14.73
C GLY A 5 -9.85 12.95 14.67
N GLY A 6 -10.96 12.60 15.35
CA GLY A 6 -12.13 13.46 15.45
C GLY A 6 -13.14 13.36 14.30
N VAL A 7 -12.94 12.42 13.38
CA VAL A 7 -13.93 12.08 12.33
C VAL A 7 -14.53 10.72 12.65
N VAL A 8 -15.82 10.71 12.99
CA VAL A 8 -16.54 9.46 13.27
C VAL A 8 -17.22 8.94 12.01
N VAL A 9 -16.78 7.77 11.55
CA VAL A 9 -17.37 7.07 10.39
C VAL A 9 -18.21 5.90 10.89
N TRP A 10 -19.45 5.81 10.40
CA TRP A 10 -20.40 4.75 10.78
C TRP A 10 -20.81 3.95 9.56
N ARG A 11 -20.95 2.63 9.72
CA ARG A 11 -21.51 1.72 8.72
C ARG A 11 -23.02 1.59 8.96
N ASN A 12 -23.84 1.94 7.97
CA ASN A 12 -25.28 1.74 8.04
C ASN A 12 -25.62 0.30 7.58
N ALA A 13 -26.25 -0.49 8.45
CA ALA A 13 -26.48 -1.92 8.23
C ALA A 13 -27.57 -2.27 7.19
N ARG A 14 -28.17 -1.27 6.51
CA ARG A 14 -29.29 -1.48 5.58
C ARG A 14 -28.98 -1.23 4.10
N ASP A 15 -27.80 -0.74 3.77
CA ASP A 15 -27.40 -0.45 2.39
C ASP A 15 -25.88 -0.68 2.33
N ASP A 16 -25.39 -1.61 1.51
CA ASP A 16 -23.94 -1.89 1.31
C ASP A 16 -23.20 -0.73 0.60
N ARG A 17 -23.66 0.51 0.79
CA ARG A 17 -23.09 1.73 0.25
C ARG A 17 -22.60 2.60 1.38
N TRP A 18 -21.34 3.01 1.30
CA TRP A 18 -20.81 4.12 2.08
C TRP A 18 -21.55 5.39 1.66
N ARG A 19 -22.39 5.93 2.55
CA ARG A 19 -23.07 7.22 2.34
C ARG A 19 -22.42 8.26 3.23
N ASP A 20 -21.77 9.25 2.62
CA ASP A 20 -21.30 10.43 3.32
C ASP A 20 -22.47 11.39 3.53
N ARG A 21 -22.94 11.51 4.77
CA ARG A 21 -23.85 12.59 5.15
C ARG A 21 -23.24 13.35 6.32
N VAL A 22 -22.54 14.42 6.01
CA VAL A 22 -22.06 15.38 7.01
C VAL A 22 -23.25 16.25 7.42
N ARG A 23 -23.65 16.18 8.70
CA ARG A 23 -24.36 17.29 9.34
C ARG A 23 -23.31 18.34 9.67
N SER A 24 -23.23 19.41 8.89
CA SER A 24 -22.55 20.63 9.34
C SER A 24 -23.37 21.24 10.48
N PRO A 25 -22.77 21.64 11.60
CA PRO A 25 -23.45 22.49 12.56
C PRO A 25 -23.56 23.90 11.95
N GLY A 26 -24.78 24.27 11.56
CA GLY A 26 -25.20 25.64 11.28
C GLY A 26 -24.66 26.29 10.00
N TYR A 27 -25.44 26.24 8.92
CA TYR A 27 -25.49 27.33 7.96
C TYR A 27 -26.82 27.25 7.18
N ASP A 28 -27.80 28.03 7.63
CA ASP A 28 -29.01 28.34 6.87
C ASP A 28 -28.80 29.68 6.16
N GLY A 29 -29.24 29.77 4.91
CA GLY A 29 -29.68 30.99 4.24
C GLY A 29 -28.74 32.21 4.25
N GLY A 30 -28.12 32.48 3.10
CA GLY A 30 -27.42 33.74 2.86
C GLY A 30 -28.33 34.97 3.01
N VAL A 31 -27.93 35.89 3.87
CA VAL A 31 -28.26 37.33 3.80
C VAL A 31 -26.96 38.10 4.03
N PRO A 32 -26.62 39.12 3.21
CA PRO A 32 -25.37 39.85 3.38
C PRO A 32 -25.50 40.87 4.52
N LEU A 33 -24.81 40.65 5.64
CA LEU A 33 -24.59 41.68 6.66
C LEU A 33 -23.48 42.62 6.19
N ARG A 34 -23.87 43.79 5.67
CA ARG A 34 -22.98 44.96 5.61
C ARG A 34 -22.89 45.56 7.01
N SER A 35 -21.74 45.46 7.65
CA SER A 35 -21.38 46.39 8.74
C SER A 35 -20.28 47.32 8.25
N ARG A 36 -20.56 48.63 8.33
CA ARG A 36 -19.63 49.73 8.11
C ARG A 36 -19.06 50.11 9.47
N ILE A 37 -17.81 49.74 9.75
CA ILE A 37 -16.98 50.40 10.77
C ILE A 37 -15.54 50.43 10.25
N GLY A 38 -14.99 51.64 10.09
CA GLY A 38 -13.54 51.89 10.06
C GLY A 38 -12.79 51.60 8.74
N ASN A 39 -12.15 52.63 8.19
CA ASN A 39 -11.33 52.62 6.97
C ASN A 39 -10.04 51.79 7.08
N ARG A 40 -10.14 50.45 7.16
CA ARG A 40 -9.09 49.52 6.73
C ARG A 40 -9.74 48.28 6.14
N ALA A 41 -9.78 48.21 4.81
CA ALA A 41 -10.08 46.96 4.12
C ALA A 41 -8.90 46.00 4.34
N PHE A 42 -8.96 45.20 5.41
CA PHE A 42 -8.24 43.94 5.43
C PHE A 42 -9.03 42.99 4.53
N THR A 43 -8.55 42.82 3.31
CA THR A 43 -8.91 41.64 2.52
C THR A 43 -8.37 40.45 3.30
N ILE A 44 -9.21 39.81 4.11
CA ILE A 44 -8.94 38.43 4.51
C ILE A 44 -9.14 37.63 3.23
N ALA A 45 -8.08 37.55 2.43
CA ALA A 45 -7.91 36.47 1.48
C ALA A 45 -7.84 35.21 2.35
N VAL A 46 -9.00 34.68 2.72
CA VAL A 46 -9.11 33.37 3.34
C VAL A 46 -8.34 32.47 2.39
N GLN A 47 -7.26 31.89 2.92
CA GLN A 47 -6.45 30.82 2.35
C GLN A 47 -7.35 29.65 1.96
N ARG A 48 -8.16 29.82 0.90
CA ARG A 48 -9.04 28.78 0.34
C ARG A 48 -8.21 27.61 -0.19
N GLY A 49 -6.94 27.83 -0.53
CA GLY A 49 -5.98 26.78 -0.87
C GLY A 49 -5.55 25.94 0.35
N LEU A 50 -4.98 26.57 1.39
CA LEU A 50 -4.36 25.83 2.49
C LEU A 50 -5.35 25.05 3.38
N ILE A 51 -6.59 25.54 3.52
CA ILE A 51 -7.64 24.78 4.23
C ILE A 51 -8.08 23.56 3.39
N GLY A 52 -8.13 23.71 2.06
CA GLY A 52 -8.53 22.63 1.15
C GLY A 52 -7.51 21.49 1.11
N ASP A 53 -6.22 21.82 1.07
CA ASP A 53 -5.16 20.81 0.96
C ASP A 53 -4.96 20.04 2.27
N SER A 54 -5.01 20.73 3.42
CA SER A 54 -4.98 20.08 4.73
C SER A 54 -6.16 19.12 4.93
N TYR A 55 -7.36 19.53 4.50
CA TYR A 55 -8.55 18.67 4.58
C TYR A 55 -8.46 17.44 3.67
N ARG A 56 -8.06 17.62 2.40
CA ARG A 56 -7.87 16.50 1.45
C ARG A 56 -6.86 15.49 1.97
N PHE A 57 -5.75 15.98 2.55
CA PHE A 57 -4.75 15.15 3.19
C PHE A 57 -5.33 14.31 4.33
N GLN A 58 -6.08 14.93 5.25
CA GLN A 58 -6.69 14.23 6.38
C GLN A 58 -7.70 13.17 5.94
N VAL A 59 -8.58 13.49 4.99
CA VAL A 59 -9.56 12.53 4.44
C VAL A 59 -8.86 11.34 3.80
N LYS A 60 -7.82 11.59 3.00
CA LYS A 60 -7.05 10.52 2.36
C LYS A 60 -6.37 9.63 3.40
N ARG A 61 -5.72 10.23 4.41
CA ARG A 61 -5.07 9.50 5.51
C ARG A 61 -6.08 8.63 6.26
N ALA A 62 -7.25 9.17 6.59
CA ALA A 62 -8.30 8.41 7.27
C ALA A 62 -8.77 7.21 6.42
N ARG A 63 -8.99 7.42 5.12
CA ARG A 63 -9.37 6.35 4.19
C ARG A 63 -8.27 5.28 4.07
N PHE A 64 -7.02 5.68 3.94
CA PHE A 64 -5.86 4.78 3.91
C PHE A 64 -5.82 3.90 5.17
N LEU A 65 -5.94 4.48 6.36
CA LEU A 65 -5.96 3.74 7.62
C LEU A 65 -7.16 2.80 7.73
N ALA A 66 -8.35 3.24 7.28
CA ALA A 66 -9.55 2.41 7.29
C ALA A 66 -9.43 1.19 6.36
N LEU A 67 -8.79 1.34 5.19
CA LEU A 67 -8.53 0.23 4.27
C LEU A 67 -7.56 -0.78 4.87
N LEU A 68 -6.49 -0.32 5.53
CA LEU A 68 -5.55 -1.21 6.22
C LEU A 68 -6.21 -1.96 7.38
N ALA A 69 -6.99 -1.27 8.22
CA ALA A 69 -7.68 -1.90 9.34
C ALA A 69 -8.71 -2.96 8.87
N GLY A 70 -9.21 -2.83 7.64
CA GLY A 70 -10.22 -3.71 7.05
C GLY A 70 -9.73 -5.12 6.72
N THR A 71 -8.42 -5.38 6.66
CA THR A 71 -7.87 -6.70 6.26
C THR A 71 -6.84 -7.23 7.27
N PRO A 72 -6.67 -8.56 7.38
CA PRO A 72 -5.63 -9.15 8.22
C PRO A 72 -4.23 -8.63 7.90
N GLU A 73 -3.86 -8.57 6.62
CA GLU A 73 -2.55 -8.12 6.14
C GLU A 73 -2.32 -6.65 6.44
N GLY A 74 -3.35 -5.81 6.27
CA GLY A 74 -3.27 -4.39 6.60
C GLY A 74 -3.13 -4.12 8.10
N ARG A 75 -3.81 -4.90 8.95
CA ARG A 75 -3.63 -4.83 10.41
C ARG A 75 -2.23 -5.28 10.84
N HIS A 76 -1.72 -6.36 10.26
CA HIS A 76 -0.33 -6.81 10.52
C HIS A 76 0.68 -5.74 10.12
N ALA A 77 0.53 -5.13 8.93
CA ALA A 77 1.40 -4.05 8.49
C ALA A 77 1.38 -2.83 9.44
N LEU A 78 0.20 -2.46 9.96
CA LEU A 78 0.10 -1.40 10.98
C LEU A 78 0.81 -1.78 12.28
N GLN A 79 0.71 -3.04 12.71
CA GLN A 79 1.44 -3.54 13.88
C GLN A 79 2.95 -3.50 13.65
N VAL A 80 3.45 -4.02 12.52
CA VAL A 80 4.89 -3.99 12.16
C VAL A 80 5.44 -2.57 12.18
N ARG A 81 4.68 -1.59 11.65
CA ARG A 81 5.05 -0.17 11.73
C ARG A 81 5.27 0.27 13.18
N ASP A 82 4.34 -0.06 14.07
CA ASP A 82 4.34 0.37 15.46
C ASP A 82 5.44 -0.34 16.26
N ASP A 83 5.57 -1.66 16.11
CA ASP A 83 6.57 -2.50 16.77
C ASP A 83 8.01 -2.08 16.44
N HIS A 84 8.23 -1.49 15.26
CA HIS A 84 9.56 -1.05 14.80
C HIS A 84 9.72 0.47 14.69
N GLY A 85 8.75 1.26 15.18
CA GLY A 85 8.83 2.71 15.21
C GLY A 85 9.00 3.37 13.85
N ILE A 86 8.38 2.83 12.79
CA ILE A 86 8.54 3.35 11.43
C ILE A 86 7.76 4.65 11.24
N THR A 87 8.49 5.72 10.90
CA THR A 87 7.93 7.03 10.64
C THR A 87 7.32 7.09 9.24
N LEU A 88 6.12 7.65 9.11
CA LEU A 88 5.46 7.86 7.82
C LEU A 88 5.72 9.27 7.30
N SER A 89 6.38 9.37 6.14
CA SER A 89 6.65 10.64 5.44
C SER A 89 5.74 10.75 4.22
N TRP A 90 4.95 11.81 4.12
CA TRP A 90 4.02 12.00 3.01
C TRP A 90 4.62 12.94 1.97
N VAL A 91 4.63 12.53 0.70
CA VAL A 91 5.27 13.25 -0.41
C VAL A 91 4.37 13.29 -1.65
N ASP A 92 4.67 14.15 -2.63
CA ASP A 92 3.81 14.39 -3.79
C ASP A 92 4.04 13.44 -4.98
N GLY A 93 4.89 12.41 -4.85
CA GLY A 93 5.22 11.51 -5.96
C GLY A 93 5.77 10.15 -5.53
N GLY A 94 6.01 9.27 -6.51
CA GLY A 94 6.57 7.93 -6.30
C GLY A 94 5.57 6.87 -5.85
N ALA A 95 6.06 5.64 -5.65
CA ALA A 95 5.32 4.62 -4.91
C ALA A 95 5.52 4.82 -3.40
N ALA A 96 4.89 3.98 -2.55
CA ALA A 96 5.40 3.87 -1.20
C ALA A 96 6.82 3.29 -1.24
N SER A 97 7.68 3.66 -0.29
CA SER A 97 9.05 3.14 -0.23
C SER A 97 9.60 3.23 1.19
N TYR A 98 10.15 2.13 1.69
CA TYR A 98 10.94 2.08 2.90
C TYR A 98 12.41 2.45 2.62
N ASP A 99 12.99 3.32 3.44
CA ASP A 99 14.39 3.75 3.31
C ASP A 99 15.42 2.71 3.77
N GLY A 100 14.96 1.56 4.28
CA GLY A 100 15.81 0.53 4.82
C GLY A 100 16.16 0.74 6.30
N GLU A 101 15.69 1.79 6.97
CA GLU A 101 16.06 2.05 8.36
C GLU A 101 14.86 2.34 9.27
N SER A 102 14.17 3.45 9.04
CA SER A 102 13.18 3.98 10.00
C SER A 102 12.04 4.77 9.37
N ARG A 103 12.03 4.96 8.04
CA ARG A 103 11.04 5.80 7.37
C ARG A 103 10.40 5.09 6.19
N CYS A 104 9.08 5.13 6.14
CA CYS A 104 8.30 4.77 4.96
C CYS A 104 7.73 6.05 4.33
N THR A 105 8.05 6.28 3.06
CA THR A 105 7.53 7.38 2.26
C THR A 105 6.21 6.97 1.61
N LEU A 106 5.22 7.86 1.59
CA LEU A 106 3.85 7.61 1.10
C LEU A 106 3.43 8.71 0.13
N ASN A 107 3.02 8.32 -1.08
CA ASN A 107 2.60 9.28 -2.11
C ASN A 107 1.16 9.80 -1.87
N LEU A 108 1.03 11.12 -1.67
CA LEU A 108 -0.22 11.85 -1.49
C LEU A 108 -1.10 11.96 -2.72
N ASN A 109 -0.54 11.76 -3.91
CA ASN A 109 -1.29 11.78 -5.15
C ASN A 109 -1.75 10.38 -5.61
N MET A 110 -1.29 9.31 -4.95
CA MET A 110 -1.72 7.94 -5.25
C MET A 110 -3.15 7.65 -4.75
N ASP A 111 -3.92 6.76 -5.37
CA ASP A 111 -5.18 6.30 -4.76
C ASP A 111 -4.93 5.66 -3.37
N ALA A 112 -5.82 5.90 -2.40
CA ALA A 112 -5.66 5.40 -1.03
C ALA A 112 -5.61 3.87 -0.95
N GLY A 113 -6.32 3.17 -1.83
CA GLY A 113 -6.28 1.72 -1.92
C GLY A 113 -4.95 1.22 -2.47
N ARG A 114 -4.49 1.76 -3.59
CA ARG A 114 -3.15 1.40 -4.12
C ARG A 114 -2.07 1.67 -3.09
N LEU A 115 -2.16 2.82 -2.41
CA LEU A 115 -1.21 3.20 -1.36
C LEU A 115 -1.24 2.22 -0.18
N ALA A 116 -2.41 1.72 0.22
CA ALA A 116 -2.53 0.70 1.26
C ALA A 116 -1.84 -0.61 0.87
N GLY A 117 -2.00 -1.06 -0.38
CA GLY A 117 -1.31 -2.27 -0.87
C GLY A 117 0.21 -2.10 -0.92
N TYR A 118 0.71 -0.96 -1.41
CA TYR A 118 2.15 -0.66 -1.35
C TYR A 118 2.66 -0.54 0.08
N PHE A 119 1.90 0.08 0.99
CA PHE A 119 2.31 0.14 2.40
C PHE A 119 2.46 -1.24 3.03
N VAL A 120 1.55 -2.18 2.74
CA VAL A 120 1.66 -3.57 3.19
C VAL A 120 2.94 -4.22 2.65
N HIS A 121 3.26 -3.99 1.37
CA HIS A 121 4.51 -4.43 0.77
C HIS A 121 5.74 -3.84 1.50
N GLU A 122 5.77 -2.54 1.76
CA GLU A 122 6.89 -1.91 2.47
C GLU A 122 7.05 -2.43 3.91
N MET A 123 5.94 -2.69 4.62
CA MET A 123 6.01 -3.24 5.98
C MET A 123 6.52 -4.70 5.97
N HIS A 124 6.30 -5.45 4.89
CA HIS A 124 6.96 -6.75 4.72
C HIS A 124 8.49 -6.59 4.72
N HIS A 125 9.04 -5.64 3.97
CA HIS A 125 10.50 -5.36 4.00
C HIS A 125 10.98 -4.96 5.39
N VAL A 126 10.22 -4.14 6.12
CA VAL A 126 10.54 -3.77 7.51
C VAL A 126 10.64 -5.03 8.38
N GLU A 127 9.62 -5.87 8.39
CA GLU A 127 9.58 -7.09 9.21
C GLU A 127 10.74 -8.03 8.87
N ARG A 128 10.99 -8.26 7.57
CA ARG A 128 12.09 -9.12 7.10
C ARG A 128 13.44 -8.57 7.50
N LYS A 129 13.66 -7.26 7.37
CA LYS A 129 14.91 -6.63 7.77
C LYS A 129 15.12 -6.65 9.28
N LYS A 130 14.11 -6.27 10.07
CA LYS A 130 14.22 -6.16 11.53
C LYS A 130 14.32 -7.54 12.22
N SER A 131 13.79 -8.59 11.60
CA SER A 131 13.97 -9.98 12.05
C SER A 131 15.28 -10.63 11.60
N GLY A 132 16.09 -9.95 10.77
CA GLY A 132 17.31 -10.52 10.17
C GLY A 132 17.05 -11.56 9.09
N ALA A 133 15.81 -11.70 8.62
CA ALA A 133 15.42 -12.65 7.59
C ALA A 133 15.67 -12.14 6.17
N SER A 134 15.75 -10.82 5.98
CA SER A 134 16.22 -10.20 4.75
C SER A 134 17.75 -10.32 4.66
N PRO A 135 18.32 -10.85 3.56
CA PRO A 135 19.76 -10.99 3.43
C PRO A 135 20.45 -9.62 3.32
N ASP A 136 21.57 -9.46 4.02
CA ASP A 136 22.45 -8.30 3.86
C ASP A 136 23.39 -8.52 2.67
N ALA A 137 23.41 -7.58 1.73
CA ALA A 137 24.27 -7.62 0.55
C ALA A 137 25.75 -7.70 0.93
N ASP A 138 26.21 -6.95 1.94
CA ASP A 138 27.62 -6.90 2.36
C ASP A 138 28.09 -8.19 3.07
N ALA A 139 27.14 -8.95 3.62
CA ALA A 139 27.39 -10.18 4.36
C ALA A 139 27.11 -11.45 3.56
N SER A 140 26.55 -11.33 2.34
CA SER A 140 26.17 -12.48 1.52
C SER A 140 27.32 -12.88 0.59
N PRO A 141 27.98 -14.04 0.80
CA PRO A 141 29.12 -14.44 -0.03
C PRO A 141 28.73 -14.94 -1.43
N ASP A 142 27.50 -15.42 -1.60
CA ASP A 142 26.98 -15.95 -2.86
C ASP A 142 25.97 -14.97 -3.47
N GLU A 143 26.34 -14.39 -4.62
CA GLU A 143 25.52 -13.42 -5.36
C GLU A 143 24.17 -14.03 -5.77
N LYS A 144 24.16 -15.27 -6.25
CA LYS A 144 22.94 -15.92 -6.75
C LYS A 144 21.96 -16.17 -5.60
N GLN A 145 22.46 -16.69 -4.48
CA GLN A 145 21.63 -16.94 -3.30
C GLN A 145 21.04 -15.64 -2.74
N TYR A 146 21.83 -14.56 -2.71
CA TYR A 146 21.35 -13.23 -2.32
C TYR A 146 20.22 -12.75 -3.24
N VAL A 147 20.43 -12.78 -4.55
CA VAL A 147 19.45 -12.34 -5.56
C VAL A 147 18.17 -13.16 -5.46
N ASP A 148 18.26 -14.49 -5.36
CA ASP A 148 17.09 -15.36 -5.23
C ASP A 148 16.26 -15.06 -3.97
N ARG A 149 16.92 -14.80 -2.84
CA ARG A 149 16.24 -14.45 -1.60
C ARG A 149 15.58 -13.08 -1.67
N MET A 150 16.26 -12.08 -2.23
CA MET A 150 15.69 -10.73 -2.36
C MET A 150 14.51 -10.71 -3.35
N VAL A 151 14.62 -11.38 -4.50
CA VAL A 151 13.49 -11.50 -5.44
C VAL A 151 12.33 -12.27 -4.80
N GLY A 152 12.61 -13.31 -4.00
CA GLY A 152 11.60 -14.00 -3.21
C GLY A 152 10.85 -13.05 -2.26
N GLU A 153 11.57 -12.17 -1.58
CA GLU A 153 11.00 -11.15 -0.69
C GLU A 153 10.07 -10.17 -1.44
N GLU A 154 10.44 -9.74 -2.64
CA GLU A 154 9.60 -8.89 -3.50
C GLU A 154 8.30 -9.58 -3.94
N ILE A 155 8.39 -10.87 -4.27
CA ILE A 155 7.22 -11.68 -4.63
C ILE A 155 6.25 -11.75 -3.45
N GLU A 156 6.74 -12.08 -2.25
CA GLU A 156 5.89 -12.19 -1.07
C GLU A 156 5.30 -10.83 -0.66
N GLY A 157 6.10 -9.76 -0.64
CA GLY A 157 5.63 -8.41 -0.37
C GLY A 157 4.52 -7.98 -1.36
N THR A 158 4.69 -8.30 -2.64
CA THR A 158 3.69 -8.02 -3.69
C THR A 158 2.41 -8.83 -3.49
N VAL A 159 2.54 -10.12 -3.17
CA VAL A 159 1.39 -11.00 -2.87
C VAL A 159 0.61 -10.47 -1.68
N LEU A 160 1.28 -10.10 -0.59
CA LEU A 160 0.63 -9.51 0.61
C LEU A 160 -0.07 -8.20 0.27
N GLY A 161 0.58 -7.35 -0.53
CA GLY A 161 -0.01 -6.12 -1.05
C GLY A 161 -1.31 -6.37 -1.83
N PHE A 162 -1.34 -7.36 -2.73
CA PHE A 162 -2.54 -7.73 -3.48
C PHE A 162 -3.62 -8.38 -2.60
N GLN A 163 -3.24 -9.27 -1.69
CA GLN A 163 -4.16 -9.92 -0.73
C GLN A 163 -4.89 -8.90 0.12
N SER A 164 -4.15 -7.90 0.63
CA SER A 164 -4.72 -6.82 1.44
C SER A 164 -5.78 -6.00 0.69
N ARG A 165 -5.87 -6.11 -0.63
CA ARG A 165 -6.78 -5.36 -1.49
C ARG A 165 -7.95 -6.18 -2.06
N ILE A 166 -8.00 -7.49 -1.82
CA ILE A 166 -9.14 -8.31 -2.27
C ILE A 166 -10.44 -7.75 -1.70
N GLY A 167 -11.42 -7.47 -2.57
CA GLY A 167 -12.71 -6.88 -2.18
C GLY A 167 -12.66 -5.38 -1.84
N GLN A 168 -11.49 -4.74 -1.89
CA GLN A 168 -11.38 -3.29 -1.68
C GLN A 168 -11.67 -2.50 -2.98
N PRO A 169 -12.25 -1.29 -2.87
CA PRO A 169 -12.50 -0.43 -4.02
C PRO A 169 -11.21 0.27 -4.49
N GLY A 170 -11.30 0.87 -5.68
CA GLY A 170 -10.23 1.68 -6.27
C GLY A 170 -9.51 0.98 -7.42
N PRO A 171 -8.61 1.70 -8.10
CA PRO A 171 -7.85 1.15 -9.22
C PRO A 171 -6.90 0.04 -8.77
N LEU A 172 -6.73 -0.99 -9.60
CA LEU A 172 -5.84 -2.12 -9.34
C LEU A 172 -4.37 -1.69 -9.37
N MET A 173 -3.53 -2.27 -8.53
CA MET A 173 -2.07 -2.16 -8.65
C MET A 173 -1.59 -2.88 -9.93
N PRO A 174 -0.44 -2.49 -10.51
CA PRO A 174 0.11 -3.19 -11.66
C PRO A 174 0.24 -4.70 -11.40
N GLY A 175 -0.37 -5.52 -12.26
CA GLY A 175 -0.34 -6.98 -12.15
C GLY A 175 -1.35 -7.59 -11.17
N GLU A 176 -2.07 -6.78 -10.39
CA GLU A 176 -3.05 -7.25 -9.41
C GLU A 176 -4.20 -8.02 -10.09
N GLU A 177 -4.58 -7.67 -11.34
CA GLU A 177 -5.60 -8.41 -12.07
C GLU A 177 -5.24 -9.89 -12.28
N PHE A 178 -3.97 -10.21 -12.58
CA PHE A 178 -3.53 -11.59 -12.81
C PHE A 178 -3.58 -12.40 -11.52
N TYR A 179 -3.17 -11.80 -10.40
CA TYR A 179 -3.31 -12.42 -9.09
C TYR A 179 -4.77 -12.74 -8.78
N ARG A 180 -5.67 -11.76 -8.95
CA ARG A 180 -7.11 -11.93 -8.63
C ARG A 180 -7.78 -13.00 -9.49
N ILE A 181 -7.45 -13.04 -10.78
CA ILE A 181 -7.96 -14.06 -11.71
C ILE A 181 -7.47 -15.46 -11.29
N ALA A 182 -6.15 -15.63 -11.14
CA ALA A 182 -5.58 -16.93 -10.76
C ALA A 182 -6.08 -17.41 -9.38
N HIS A 183 -6.20 -16.49 -8.42
CA HIS A 183 -6.74 -16.79 -7.08
C HIS A 183 -8.18 -17.29 -7.16
N ARG A 184 -9.07 -16.51 -7.80
CA ARG A 184 -10.48 -16.87 -7.93
C ARG A 184 -10.65 -18.21 -8.66
N ASP A 185 -9.99 -18.37 -9.80
CA ASP A 185 -10.19 -19.54 -10.65
C ASP A 185 -9.73 -20.83 -9.94
N ALA A 186 -8.60 -20.80 -9.24
CA ALA A 186 -8.10 -21.95 -8.46
C ALA A 186 -8.96 -22.24 -7.23
N ARG A 187 -9.43 -21.21 -6.53
CA ARG A 187 -10.36 -21.34 -5.40
C ARG A 187 -11.66 -21.98 -5.84
N ASP A 188 -12.25 -21.50 -6.94
CA ASP A 188 -13.52 -22.01 -7.47
C ASP A 188 -13.37 -23.43 -8.03
N GLN A 189 -12.21 -23.77 -8.59
CA GLN A 189 -11.89 -25.15 -8.97
C GLN A 189 -11.82 -26.07 -7.75
N ALA A 190 -11.15 -25.66 -6.67
CA ALA A 190 -11.05 -26.44 -5.45
C ALA A 190 -12.43 -26.66 -4.79
N LEU A 191 -13.29 -25.63 -4.74
CA LEU A 191 -14.67 -25.76 -4.25
C LEU A 191 -15.48 -26.74 -5.09
N ARG A 192 -15.38 -26.69 -6.43
CA ARG A 192 -16.06 -27.65 -7.32
C ARG A 192 -15.56 -29.08 -7.15
N ALA A 193 -14.31 -29.26 -6.72
CA ALA A 193 -13.73 -30.55 -6.40
C ALA A 193 -14.08 -31.06 -4.99
N GLY A 194 -14.89 -30.32 -4.22
CA GLY A 194 -15.34 -30.72 -2.88
C GLY A 194 -14.42 -30.28 -1.73
N ALA A 195 -13.45 -29.39 -1.97
CA ALA A 195 -12.67 -28.79 -0.89
C ALA A 195 -13.53 -27.88 -0.01
N ASP A 196 -13.21 -27.79 1.29
CA ASP A 196 -13.80 -26.78 2.15
C ASP A 196 -13.30 -25.36 1.81
N ALA A 197 -13.91 -24.35 2.43
CA ALA A 197 -13.58 -22.95 2.16
C ALA A 197 -12.11 -22.60 2.49
N THR A 198 -11.52 -23.21 3.52
CA THR A 198 -10.15 -22.94 3.95
C THR A 198 -9.14 -23.52 2.96
N ALA A 199 -9.34 -24.77 2.56
CA ALA A 199 -8.52 -25.45 1.56
C ALA A 199 -8.63 -24.76 0.20
N ALA A 200 -9.84 -24.36 -0.21
CA ALA A 200 -10.05 -23.61 -1.44
C ALA A 200 -9.37 -22.24 -1.43
N GLU A 201 -9.43 -21.52 -0.31
CA GLU A 201 -8.72 -20.25 -0.14
C GLU A 201 -7.19 -20.45 -0.19
N GLY A 202 -6.68 -21.52 0.41
CA GLY A 202 -5.28 -21.92 0.29
C GLY A 202 -4.85 -22.17 -1.16
N ALA A 203 -5.67 -22.86 -1.94
CA ALA A 203 -5.44 -23.09 -3.37
C ALA A 203 -5.44 -21.77 -4.17
N GLY A 204 -6.36 -20.86 -3.85
CA GLY A 204 -6.41 -19.52 -4.42
C GLY A 204 -5.14 -18.72 -4.15
N ARG A 205 -4.69 -18.63 -2.88
CA ARG A 205 -3.45 -17.93 -2.53
C ARG A 205 -2.23 -18.53 -3.23
N ALA A 206 -2.13 -19.86 -3.30
CA ALA A 206 -1.01 -20.52 -3.97
C ALA A 206 -0.98 -20.23 -5.48
N ALA A 207 -2.14 -20.22 -6.15
CA ALA A 207 -2.23 -19.87 -7.57
C ALA A 207 -1.93 -18.39 -7.83
N GLY A 208 -2.48 -17.49 -6.99
CA GLY A 208 -2.18 -16.07 -7.06
C GLY A 208 -0.69 -15.79 -6.88
N ARG A 209 -0.02 -16.44 -5.91
CA ARG A 209 1.43 -16.35 -5.73
C ARG A 209 2.21 -16.76 -6.99
N ARG A 210 1.86 -17.90 -7.61
CA ARG A 210 2.50 -18.34 -8.86
C ARG A 210 2.33 -17.33 -9.99
N ALA A 211 1.16 -16.68 -10.08
CA ALA A 211 0.95 -15.61 -11.05
C ALA A 211 1.90 -14.42 -10.79
N VAL A 212 2.07 -13.99 -9.54
CA VAL A 212 3.01 -12.91 -9.19
C VAL A 212 4.46 -13.30 -9.51
N GLU A 213 4.86 -14.53 -9.20
CA GLU A 213 6.18 -15.06 -9.55
C GLU A 213 6.44 -14.98 -11.05
N GLN A 214 5.48 -15.35 -11.89
CA GLN A 214 5.60 -15.22 -13.35
C GLN A 214 5.65 -13.76 -13.84
N LEU A 215 5.07 -12.81 -13.11
CA LEU A 215 5.13 -11.39 -13.47
C LEU A 215 6.46 -10.74 -13.08
N ILE A 216 7.09 -11.19 -11.99
CA ILE A 216 8.36 -10.65 -11.47
C ILE A 216 9.58 -11.38 -12.06
N ARG A 217 9.48 -12.70 -12.19
CA ARG A 217 10.54 -13.61 -12.64
C ARG A 217 9.96 -14.64 -13.62
N PRO A 218 9.61 -14.21 -14.85
CA PRO A 218 9.11 -15.12 -15.88
C PRO A 218 10.16 -16.18 -16.24
N SER A 219 9.76 -17.45 -16.29
CA SER A 219 10.65 -18.58 -16.61
C SER A 219 10.87 -18.80 -18.11
N ASP A 220 10.08 -18.13 -18.97
CA ASP A 220 10.13 -18.26 -20.42
C ASP A 220 11.10 -17.28 -21.10
N GLY A 221 11.85 -16.51 -20.31
CA GLY A 221 12.80 -15.50 -20.79
C GLY A 221 12.14 -14.20 -21.27
N SER A 222 10.82 -14.04 -21.11
CA SER A 222 10.15 -12.77 -21.38
C SER A 222 10.55 -11.69 -20.39
N TRP A 223 10.28 -10.41 -20.72
CA TRP A 223 10.56 -9.31 -19.81
C TRP A 223 9.56 -9.29 -18.64
N PRO A 224 10.01 -9.08 -17.38
CA PRO A 224 9.11 -8.95 -16.24
C PRO A 224 8.08 -7.84 -16.43
N ARG A 225 6.85 -8.09 -15.98
CA ARG A 225 5.75 -7.12 -15.99
C ARG A 225 5.68 -6.29 -14.72
N ILE A 226 6.24 -6.81 -13.62
CA ILE A 226 6.43 -6.11 -12.36
C ILE A 226 7.94 -6.02 -12.11
N ALA A 227 8.41 -4.82 -11.90
CA ALA A 227 9.82 -4.49 -11.82
C ALA A 227 10.01 -3.20 -11.02
N PRO A 228 11.21 -2.96 -10.44
CA PRO A 228 11.50 -1.72 -9.73
C PRO A 228 11.43 -0.49 -10.64
N ASN A 229 11.71 -0.65 -11.95
CA ASN A 229 11.52 0.38 -12.97
C ASN A 229 11.40 -0.25 -14.38
N THR A 230 11.14 0.58 -15.40
CA THR A 230 10.88 0.14 -16.78
C THR A 230 12.08 -0.53 -17.47
N PHE A 231 13.30 -0.29 -17.02
CA PHE A 231 14.53 -0.72 -17.71
C PHE A 231 15.35 -1.75 -16.93
N GLU A 232 14.78 -2.28 -15.83
CA GLU A 232 15.51 -3.14 -14.93
C GLU A 232 14.59 -4.14 -14.23
N SER A 233 14.89 -5.44 -14.35
CA SER A 233 14.26 -6.47 -13.54
C SER A 233 14.77 -6.44 -12.09
N TYR A 234 14.02 -7.04 -11.16
CA TYR A 234 14.50 -7.20 -9.79
C TYR A 234 15.81 -7.98 -9.71
N GLU A 235 16.02 -8.97 -10.58
CA GLU A 235 17.29 -9.70 -10.65
C GLU A 235 18.45 -8.78 -11.02
N MET A 236 18.31 -7.99 -12.08
CA MET A 236 19.31 -7.00 -12.50
C MET A 236 19.60 -6.00 -11.38
N TYR A 237 18.55 -5.51 -10.72
CA TYR A 237 18.67 -4.59 -9.60
C TYR A 237 19.50 -5.20 -8.46
N TYR A 238 19.13 -6.40 -8.01
CA TYR A 238 19.79 -7.04 -6.88
C TYR A 238 21.21 -7.54 -7.19
N HIS A 239 21.49 -7.96 -8.44
CA HIS A 239 22.86 -8.19 -8.90
C HIS A 239 23.72 -6.94 -8.73
N ARG A 240 23.21 -5.77 -9.15
CA ARG A 240 23.94 -4.51 -9.01
C ARG A 240 24.15 -4.14 -7.53
N VAL A 241 23.15 -4.30 -6.68
CA VAL A 241 23.27 -4.03 -5.23
C VAL A 241 24.38 -4.88 -4.63
N TRP A 242 24.36 -6.20 -4.86
CA TRP A 242 25.38 -7.12 -4.35
C TRP A 242 26.80 -6.77 -4.83
N ARG A 243 26.95 -6.49 -6.13
CA ARG A 243 28.26 -6.14 -6.71
C ARG A 243 28.80 -4.84 -6.14
N LYS A 244 27.96 -3.82 -5.99
CA LYS A 244 28.35 -2.53 -5.40
C LYS A 244 28.87 -2.71 -3.97
N SER A 245 28.18 -3.53 -3.18
CA SER A 245 28.57 -3.90 -1.81
C SER A 245 29.94 -4.60 -1.73
N HIS A 246 30.30 -5.42 -2.73
CA HIS A 246 31.55 -6.18 -2.73
C HIS A 246 32.73 -5.49 -3.43
N GLN A 247 32.48 -4.46 -4.24
CA GLN A 247 33.55 -3.68 -4.89
C GLN A 247 34.30 -2.77 -3.93
N VAL A 248 33.67 -2.33 -2.83
CA VAL A 248 34.29 -1.44 -1.83
C VAL A 248 35.34 -2.16 -0.96
N ARG A 249 35.42 -3.49 -1.04
CA ARG A 249 36.32 -4.33 -0.20
C ARG A 249 37.59 -4.81 -0.90
N ARG A 250 37.87 -4.36 -2.12
CA ARG A 250 39.13 -4.66 -2.84
C ARG A 250 40.05 -3.45 -2.82
#